data_AF-A0A7V4QET2-F1
#
_entry.id   AF-A0A7V4QET2-F1
#
_cell.length_a   1.000
_cell.length_b   1.000
_cell.length_c   1.000
_cell.angle_alpha   90.00
_cell.angle_beta   90.00
_cell.angle_gamma   90.00
#
_symmetry.space_group_name_H-M   'P 1'
#
loop_
_entity.id
_entity.type
_entity.pdbx_description
1 polymer ?
#
loop_
_entity_poly.entity_id
_entity_poly.type
_entity_poly.pdbx_seq_one_letter_code
_entity_poly.pdbx_strand_id
1 'polypeptide(L)' 'MGHFGMPQTDNAISKTEEVLQAVIKDGVRNIFIDFHAESTSEKYSFLHYFRGRVSAIGGTHTHVGTDDLMIVSSTGFV' A
#
# COMPACT_ATOMS: atom_id res chain seq x y z
N MET A 1 0.62 -8.69 -2.42
CA MET A 1 1.27 -9.02 -1.13
C MET A 1 2.74 -8.67 -1.25
N GLY A 2 3.44 -8.46 -0.14
CA GLY A 2 4.91 -8.31 -0.12
C GLY A 2 5.62 -9.57 -0.63
N HIS A 3 6.90 -9.44 -1.00
CA HIS A 3 7.73 -10.56 -1.47
C HIS A 3 8.81 -10.94 -0.47
N PHE A 4 9.42 -9.96 0.20
CA PHE A 4 10.47 -10.25 1.17
C PHE A 4 9.88 -10.98 2.38
N GLY A 5 10.39 -12.19 2.66
CA GLY A 5 9.89 -13.05 3.75
C GLY A 5 8.56 -13.75 3.45
N MET A 6 8.05 -13.67 2.22
CA MET A 6 6.73 -14.18 1.82
C MET A 6 6.79 -15.02 0.54
N PRO A 7 5.75 -15.82 0.23
CA PRO A 7 5.67 -16.55 -1.03
C PRO A 7 5.74 -15.63 -2.25
N GLN A 8 6.37 -16.11 -3.33
CA GLN A 8 6.37 -15.38 -4.60
C GLN A 8 4.96 -15.29 -5.18
N THR A 9 4.55 -14.07 -5.47
CA THR A 9 3.28 -13.73 -6.13
C THR A 9 3.55 -12.69 -7.20
N ASP A 10 2.51 -12.21 -7.89
CA ASP A 10 2.66 -11.07 -8.79
C ASP A 10 3.30 -9.88 -8.08
N ASN A 11 4.04 -9.06 -8.85
CA ASN A 11 4.68 -7.87 -8.31
C ASN A 11 3.61 -6.90 -7.77
N ALA A 12 3.70 -6.58 -6.47
CA ALA A 12 2.72 -5.74 -5.80
C ALA A 12 2.57 -4.36 -6.44
N ILE A 13 3.68 -3.73 -6.85
CA ILE A 13 3.65 -2.39 -7.44
C ILE A 13 2.94 -2.44 -8.78
N SER A 14 3.36 -3.32 -9.69
CA SER A 14 2.76 -3.43 -11.02
C SER A 14 1.29 -3.83 -10.96
N LYS A 15 0.93 -4.78 -10.09
CA LYS A 15 -0.46 -5.23 -9.94
C LYS A 15 -1.34 -4.16 -9.33
N THR A 16 -0.86 -3.45 -8.31
CA THR A 16 -1.60 -2.32 -7.73
C THR A 16 -1.78 -1.20 -8.75
N GLU A 17 -0.79 -0.90 -9.58
CA GLU A 17 -0.91 0.13 -10.63
C GLU A 17 -2.04 -0.21 -11.62
N GLU A 18 -2.09 -1.44 -12.11
CA GLU A 18 -3.15 -1.93 -13.00
C GLU A 18 -4.54 -1.73 -12.37
N VAL A 19 -4.72 -2.18 -11.13
CA VAL A 19 -6.00 -2.08 -10.41
C VAL A 19 -6.34 -0.62 -10.12
N LEU A 20 -5.37 0.18 -9.69
CA LEU A 20 -5.54 1.59 -9.35
C LEU A 20 -6.03 2.38 -10.56
N GLN A 21 -5.47 2.14 -11.75
CA GLN A 21 -5.93 2.79 -12.97
C GLN A 21 -7.37 2.40 -13.31
N ALA A 22 -7.77 1.14 -13.11
CA ALA A 22 -9.13 0.70 -13.33
C ALA A 22 -10.12 1.40 -12.39
N VAL A 23 -9.85 1.45 -11.08
CA VAL A 23 -10.76 2.11 -10.12
C VAL A 23 -10.82 3.63 -10.30
N ILE A 24 -9.71 4.28 -10.66
CA ILE A 24 -9.70 5.71 -10.99
C ILE A 24 -10.56 5.98 -12.23
N LYS A 25 -10.46 5.12 -13.26
CA LYS A 25 -11.28 5.22 -14.47
C LYS A 25 -12.77 5.08 -14.16
N ASP A 26 -13.13 4.27 -13.17
CA ASP A 26 -14.51 4.12 -12.66
C ASP A 26 -14.97 5.30 -11.78
N GLY A 27 -14.13 6.33 -11.60
CA GLY A 27 -14.47 7.55 -10.84
C GLY A 27 -14.35 7.41 -9.32
N VAL A 28 -13.72 6.33 -8.84
CA VAL A 28 -13.49 6.12 -7.40
C VAL A 28 -12.44 7.10 -6.91
N ARG A 29 -12.83 7.96 -5.95
CA ARG A 29 -11.94 8.98 -5.36
C ARG A 29 -11.33 8.58 -4.02
N ASN A 30 -12.03 7.73 -3.27
CA ASN A 30 -11.61 7.28 -1.95
C ASN A 30 -11.06 5.86 -2.06
N ILE A 31 -9.76 5.71 -1.91
CA ILE A 31 -9.06 4.44 -2.15
C ILE A 31 -8.25 4.09 -0.92
N PHE A 32 -8.55 2.93 -0.33
CA PHE A 32 -7.83 2.37 0.80
C PHE A 32 -7.13 1.09 0.34
N ILE A 33 -5.85 0.94 0.69
CA ILE A 33 -5.06 -0.26 0.37
C ILE A 33 -4.65 -0.94 1.68
N ASP A 34 -5.04 -2.20 1.84
CA ASP A 34 -4.39 -3.12 2.79
C ASP A 34 -3.18 -3.75 2.12
N PHE A 35 -1.98 -3.40 2.58
CA PHE A 35 -0.73 -3.96 2.08
C PHE A 35 -0.19 -5.01 3.06
N HIS A 36 -0.60 -6.25 2.84
CA HIS A 36 -0.11 -7.42 3.57
C HIS A 36 1.33 -7.75 3.17
N ALA A 37 2.29 -7.37 4.02
CA ALA A 37 3.73 -7.51 3.79
C ALA A 37 4.50 -7.71 5.12
N GLU A 38 5.57 -8.48 5.09
CA GLU A 38 6.47 -8.68 6.25
C GLU A 38 7.47 -7.53 6.39
N SER A 39 8.15 -7.17 5.30
CA SER A 39 9.22 -6.18 5.35
C SER A 39 8.69 -4.75 5.53
N THR A 40 9.22 -4.06 6.54
CA THR A 40 9.01 -2.61 6.71
C THR A 40 9.50 -1.82 5.51
N SER A 41 10.62 -2.21 4.88
CA SER A 41 11.14 -1.52 3.70
C SER A 41 10.19 -1.62 2.50
N GLU A 42 9.49 -2.75 2.33
CA GLU A 42 8.47 -2.90 1.29
C GLU A 42 7.26 -2.01 1.58
N LYS A 43 6.76 -2.00 2.83
CA LYS A 43 5.62 -1.13 3.23
C LYS A 43 5.90 0.35 2.99
N TYR A 44 7.07 0.84 3.40
CA TYR A 44 7.47 2.24 3.19
C TYR A 44 7.74 2.55 1.71
N SER A 45 8.39 1.65 0.97
CA SER A 45 8.60 1.84 -0.47
C SER A 45 7.26 1.93 -1.21
N PHE A 46 6.29 1.10 -0.82
CA PHE A 46 4.94 1.11 -1.36
C PHE A 46 4.21 2.44 -1.06
N LEU A 47 4.31 2.96 0.17
CA LEU A 47 3.82 4.30 0.51
C LEU A 47 4.42 5.36 -0.41
N HIS A 48 5.74 5.41 -0.53
CA HIS A 48 6.41 6.45 -1.32
C HIS A 48 6.06 6.40 -2.80
N TYR A 49 5.72 5.21 -3.31
CA TYR A 49 5.28 5.03 -4.69
C TYR A 49 3.84 5.51 -4.93
N PHE A 50 2.91 5.25 -3.98
CA PHE A 50 1.47 5.52 -4.16
C PHE A 50 0.93 6.76 -3.43
N ARG A 51 1.72 7.42 -2.58
CA ARG A 51 1.31 8.65 -1.87
C ARG A 51 0.77 9.71 -2.82
N GLY A 52 -0.29 10.41 -2.40
CA GLY A 52 -1.02 11.41 -3.19
C GLY A 52 -1.98 10.85 -4.23
N ARG A 53 -1.97 9.53 -4.48
CA ARG A 53 -2.87 8.87 -5.43
C ARG A 53 -3.95 8.02 -4.75
N VAL A 54 -3.77 7.73 -3.47
CA VAL A 54 -4.70 6.93 -2.65
C VAL A 54 -4.94 7.63 -1.31
N SER A 55 -6.08 7.34 -0.68
CA SER A 55 -6.50 8.00 0.56
C SER A 55 -5.73 7.49 1.77
N ALA A 56 -5.52 6.17 1.87
CA ALA A 56 -4.73 5.58 2.93
C ALA A 56 -4.18 4.20 2.55
N ILE A 57 -3.06 3.83 3.18
CA ILE A 57 -2.41 2.53 3.07
C ILE A 57 -2.23 2.00 4.49
N GLY A 58 -2.75 0.81 4.78
CA GLY A 58 -2.54 0.10 6.04
C GLY A 58 -1.66 -1.13 5.83
N GLY A 59 -0.52 -1.21 6.50
CA GLY A 59 0.36 -2.37 6.49
C GLY A 59 -0.08 -3.42 7.51
N THR A 60 -0.27 -4.68 7.07
CA THR A 60 -0.69 -5.79 7.95
C THR A 60 0.40 -6.87 8.06
N HIS A 61 0.04 -8.12 8.38
CA HIS A 61 0.90 -9.32 8.52
C HIS A 61 1.68 -9.46 9.85
N THR A 62 2.31 -8.41 10.35
CA THR A 62 3.24 -8.52 11.49
C THR A 62 2.59 -8.73 12.86
N HIS A 63 1.24 -8.67 12.94
CA HIS A 63 0.43 -8.86 14.16
C HIS A 63 0.72 -7.88 15.32
N VAL A 64 1.52 -6.84 15.08
CA VAL A 64 1.90 -5.84 16.07
C VAL A 64 1.59 -4.46 15.49
N GLY A 65 0.86 -3.64 16.25
CA GLY A 65 0.62 -2.25 15.89
C GLY A 65 1.89 -1.42 15.97
N THR A 66 2.07 -0.51 15.02
CA THR A 66 3.21 0.40 14.94
C THR A 66 2.82 1.81 15.38
N ASP A 67 3.80 2.60 15.83
CA ASP A 67 3.63 4.00 16.28
C ASP A 67 4.15 4.99 15.23
N ASP A 68 3.99 4.65 13.94
CA ASP A 68 4.44 5.42 12.79
C ASP A 68 3.28 5.94 11.93
N LEU A 69 2.10 6.07 12.54
CA LEU A 69 0.94 6.65 11.88
C LEU A 69 1.24 8.08 11.43
N MET A 70 1.14 8.32 10.13
CA MET A 70 1.40 9.64 9.55
C MET A 70 0.59 9.91 8.29
N ILE A 71 0.55 11.19 7.88
CA ILE A 71 -0.04 11.62 6.61
C ILE A 71 1.09 12.13 5.72
N VAL A 72 1.24 11.54 4.53
CA VAL A 72 2.28 11.89 3.55
C VAL A 72 1.61 12.23 2.23
N SER A 73 1.80 13.47 1.75
CA SER A 73 1.21 13.94 0.49
C SER A 73 -0.30 13.65 0.38
N SER A 74 -1.06 13.90 1.44
CA SER A 74 -2.50 13.62 1.53
C SER A 74 -2.90 12.13 1.52
N THR A 75 -1.96 11.22 1.79
CA THR A 75 -2.21 9.78 2.01
C THR A 75 -1.94 9.43 3.47
N GLY A 76 -2.90 8.81 4.16
CA GLY A 76 -2.66 8.22 5.47
C GLY A 76 -1.84 6.93 5.39
N PHE A 77 -0.95 6.70 6.34
CA PHE A 77 -0.11 5.51 6.42
C PHE A 77 0.01 5.03 7.86
N VAL A 78 -0.03 3.71 8.04
CA VAL A 78 0.35 2.95 9.24
C VAL A 78 0.68 1.53 8.84
#